data_AF-A0A7Y4IH54-F1
#
_entry.id   AF-A0A7Y4IH54-F1
#
_cell.length_a   1.000
_cell.length_b   1.000
_cell.length_c   1.000
_cell.angle_alpha   90.00
_cell.angle_beta   90.00
_cell.angle_gamma   90.00
#
_symmetry.space_group_name_H-M   'P 1'
#
loop_
_entity.id
_entity.type
_entity.pdbx_description
1 polymer ?
#
loop_
_entity_poly.entity_id
_entity_poly.type
_entity_poly.pdbx_seq_one_letter_code
_entity_poly.pdbx_strand_id
1 'polypeptide(L)'
;MAQAPGRTVPGGMRTLHGLSYSPWTEKTRWALDHHRVAYRYREHLPLIGEPLLRWRTPRGVRPAVPLLIDEGEAFPGSFVIARRAEELGQGEPLFPATDLPVIQRWEDDSEQVLSVARAKVVAALLESRQAQVESLPAFLPAGLRSVLAPSARLGARFVARKHQTPVDIAAAVHEKVIPTLERLREALGGRDYLLSRFSYADITAALMLQFVRAVDDGYLPLGPGTRAVWSDAALASRFPDLLEWRDGLYAKHRRPEPLARTAP
;
A
#
# COMPACT_ATOMS: atom_id res chain seq x y z
N MET A 1 -45.44 -31.54 -3.31
CA MET A 1 -44.70 -30.29 -3.56
C MET A 1 -43.40 -30.35 -2.78
N ALA A 2 -42.31 -30.74 -3.43
CA ALA A 2 -40.97 -30.74 -2.84
C ALA A 2 -40.16 -29.62 -3.50
N GLN A 3 -39.69 -28.67 -2.70
CA GLN A 3 -38.80 -27.60 -3.15
C GLN A 3 -37.46 -28.22 -3.56
N ALA A 4 -37.01 -27.87 -4.75
CA ALA A 4 -35.69 -28.23 -5.25
C ALA A 4 -34.61 -27.52 -4.40
N PRO A 5 -33.48 -28.19 -4.09
CA PRO A 5 -32.41 -27.59 -3.32
C PRO A 5 -31.78 -26.43 -4.09
N GLY A 6 -31.64 -25.30 -3.40
CA GLY A 6 -30.96 -24.11 -3.89
C GLY A 6 -29.57 -24.45 -4.38
N ARG A 7 -29.33 -24.15 -5.65
CA ARG A 7 -28.04 -24.27 -6.32
C ARG A 7 -27.10 -23.25 -5.66
N THR A 8 -26.21 -23.72 -4.79
CA THR A 8 -25.08 -22.91 -4.29
C THR A 8 -24.23 -22.52 -5.49
N VAL A 9 -24.29 -21.24 -5.86
CA VAL A 9 -23.33 -20.65 -6.80
C VAL A 9 -21.96 -20.68 -6.09
N PRO A 10 -20.89 -21.22 -6.70
CA PRO A 10 -19.56 -21.11 -6.12
C PRO A 10 -19.25 -19.63 -5.89
N GLY A 11 -18.97 -19.24 -4.64
CA GLY A 11 -18.73 -17.85 -4.25
C GLY A 11 -17.75 -17.18 -5.20
N GLY A 12 -18.15 -16.02 -5.74
CA GLY A 12 -17.39 -15.32 -6.76
C GLY A 12 -15.96 -15.04 -6.29
N MET A 13 -14.96 -15.36 -7.11
CA MET A 13 -13.56 -15.14 -6.75
C MET A 13 -13.26 -13.64 -6.63
N ARG A 14 -12.91 -13.20 -5.43
CA ARG A 14 -12.48 -11.84 -5.10
C ARG A 14 -11.25 -11.44 -5.90
N THR A 15 -11.27 -10.24 -6.49
CA THR A 15 -10.13 -9.71 -7.25
C THR A 15 -9.68 -8.37 -6.68
N LEU A 16 -8.44 -8.32 -6.18
CA LEU A 16 -7.80 -7.09 -5.73
C LEU A 16 -6.99 -6.47 -6.87
N HIS A 17 -7.38 -5.28 -7.30
CA HIS A 17 -6.58 -4.44 -8.18
C HIS A 17 -5.71 -3.51 -7.35
N GLY A 18 -4.40 -3.58 -7.52
CA GLY A 18 -3.43 -2.84 -6.69
C GLY A 18 -2.15 -2.51 -7.42
N LEU A 19 -1.26 -1.79 -6.74
CA LEU A 19 0.13 -1.59 -7.15
C LEU A 19 1.00 -2.29 -6.12
N SER A 20 1.84 -3.23 -6.52
CA SER A 20 2.53 -4.14 -5.57
C SER A 20 3.42 -3.38 -4.58
N TYR A 21 4.07 -2.32 -5.04
CA TYR A 21 4.90 -1.43 -4.23
C TYR A 21 4.14 -0.34 -3.47
N SER A 22 2.82 -0.24 -3.61
CA SER A 22 2.03 0.84 -3.03
C SER A 22 1.65 0.54 -1.58
N PRO A 23 1.99 1.42 -0.62
CA PRO A 23 1.61 1.24 0.78
C PRO A 23 0.10 1.06 0.97
N TRP A 24 -0.74 1.78 0.23
CA TRP A 24 -2.20 1.58 0.28
C TRP A 24 -2.63 0.18 -0.13
N THR A 25 -1.97 -0.41 -1.14
CA THR A 25 -2.24 -1.80 -1.53
C THR A 25 -1.78 -2.75 -0.44
N GLU A 26 -0.64 -2.49 0.20
CA GLU A 26 -0.16 -3.31 1.30
C GLU A 26 -1.06 -3.24 2.54
N LYS A 27 -1.64 -2.08 2.89
CA LYS A 27 -2.67 -1.98 3.96
C LYS A 27 -3.81 -2.99 3.70
N THR A 28 -4.28 -3.03 2.47
CA THR A 28 -5.36 -3.94 2.03
C THR A 28 -4.94 -5.40 2.07
N ARG A 29 -3.77 -5.73 1.51
CA ARG A 29 -3.27 -7.11 1.49
C ARG A 29 -3.03 -7.63 2.90
N TRP A 30 -2.48 -6.81 3.78
CA TRP A 30 -2.28 -7.15 5.18
C TRP A 30 -3.62 -7.49 5.85
N ALA A 31 -4.64 -6.64 5.73
CA ALA A 31 -5.95 -6.90 6.31
C ALA A 31 -6.62 -8.16 5.74
N LEU A 32 -6.57 -8.36 4.42
CA LEU A 32 -7.10 -9.58 3.77
C LEU A 32 -6.40 -10.84 4.27
N ASP A 33 -5.07 -10.81 4.35
CA ASP A 33 -4.27 -11.95 4.77
C ASP A 33 -4.42 -12.24 6.27
N HIS A 34 -4.45 -11.19 7.11
CA HIS A 34 -4.77 -11.29 8.55
C HIS A 34 -6.12 -11.99 8.76
N HIS A 35 -7.12 -11.59 7.99
CA HIS A 35 -8.46 -12.17 8.05
C HIS A 35 -8.65 -13.47 7.26
N ARG A 36 -7.58 -14.01 6.66
CA ARG A 36 -7.58 -15.24 5.85
C ARG A 36 -8.59 -15.19 4.69
N VAL A 37 -8.83 -14.01 4.14
CA VAL A 37 -9.72 -13.81 2.99
C VAL A 37 -8.95 -14.15 1.71
N ALA A 38 -9.41 -15.17 0.98
CA ALA A 38 -8.82 -15.52 -0.31
C ALA A 38 -9.16 -14.47 -1.38
N TYR A 39 -8.14 -14.00 -2.11
CA TYR A 39 -8.29 -13.09 -3.24
C TYR A 39 -7.29 -13.41 -4.36
N ARG A 40 -7.64 -12.99 -5.58
CA ARG A 40 -6.72 -12.93 -6.72
C ARG A 40 -6.15 -11.53 -6.83
N TYR A 41 -4.84 -11.39 -6.79
CA TYR A 41 -4.17 -10.13 -7.06
C TYR A 41 -4.07 -9.83 -8.56
N ARG A 42 -4.27 -8.58 -8.94
CA ARG A 42 -4.06 -8.06 -10.29
C ARG A 42 -3.31 -6.74 -10.22
N GLU A 43 -2.08 -6.75 -10.74
CA GLU A 43 -1.27 -5.54 -10.88
C GLU A 43 -1.99 -4.53 -11.78
N HIS A 44 -2.14 -3.30 -11.28
CA HIS A 44 -2.66 -2.17 -12.02
C HIS A 44 -1.50 -1.44 -12.69
N LEU A 45 -1.54 -1.33 -14.01
CA LEU A 45 -0.56 -0.55 -14.75
C LEU A 45 -1.08 0.88 -14.92
N PRO A 46 -0.43 1.92 -14.34
CA PRO A 46 -0.82 3.31 -14.58
C PRO A 46 -0.84 3.60 -16.09
N LEU A 47 -1.71 4.52 -16.52
CA LEU A 47 -2.05 4.83 -17.93
C LEU A 47 -2.82 3.71 -18.66
N ILE A 48 -2.30 2.48 -18.68
CA ILE A 48 -2.87 1.38 -19.47
C ILE A 48 -4.14 0.83 -18.83
N GLY A 49 -4.11 0.62 -17.51
CA GLY A 49 -5.22 0.07 -16.74
C GLY A 49 -6.25 1.11 -16.29
N GLU A 50 -6.03 2.40 -16.57
CA GLU A 50 -6.89 3.49 -16.09
C GLU A 50 -8.33 3.41 -16.63
N PRO A 51 -8.60 3.19 -17.94
CA PRO A 51 -9.97 3.10 -18.44
C PRO A 51 -10.78 1.99 -17.75
N LEU A 52 -10.14 0.85 -17.54
CA LEU A 52 -10.74 -0.31 -16.89
C LEU A 52 -11.00 -0.04 -15.40
N LEU A 53 -10.07 0.64 -14.72
CA LEU A 53 -10.26 1.06 -13.32
C LEU A 53 -11.44 2.03 -13.18
N ARG A 54 -11.56 3.01 -14.09
CA ARG A 54 -12.66 3.98 -14.10
C ARG A 54 -14.01 3.30 -14.28
N TRP A 55 -14.10 2.36 -15.23
CA TRP A 55 -15.34 1.63 -15.48
C TRP A 55 -15.82 0.81 -14.26
N ARG A 56 -14.88 0.27 -13.47
CA ARG A 56 -15.19 -0.50 -12.25
C ARG A 56 -15.36 0.34 -10.99
N THR A 57 -15.01 1.62 -11.02
CA THR A 57 -15.13 2.49 -9.85
C THR A 57 -16.58 2.99 -9.74
N PRO A 58 -17.22 2.94 -8.56
CA PRO A 58 -18.56 3.48 -8.36
C PRO A 58 -18.69 4.94 -8.79
N ARG A 59 -19.88 5.34 -9.26
CA ARG A 59 -20.14 6.73 -9.64
C ARG A 59 -19.94 7.66 -8.44
N GLY A 60 -19.28 8.80 -8.68
CA GLY A 60 -18.96 9.78 -7.63
C GLY A 60 -17.69 9.46 -6.83
N VAL A 61 -17.11 8.26 -6.97
CA VAL A 61 -15.84 7.90 -6.34
C VAL A 61 -14.68 8.18 -7.30
N ARG A 62 -13.60 8.74 -6.76
CA ARG A 62 -12.38 8.99 -7.53
C ARG A 62 -11.68 7.66 -7.88
N PRO A 63 -11.43 7.35 -9.17
CA PRO A 63 -10.78 6.11 -9.57
C PRO A 63 -9.33 6.01 -9.08
N ALA A 64 -9.09 5.08 -8.15
CA ALA A 64 -7.80 4.82 -7.54
C ALA A 64 -7.68 3.34 -7.14
N VAL A 65 -6.44 2.88 -6.98
CA VAL A 65 -6.14 1.59 -6.37
C VAL A 65 -5.62 1.81 -4.93
N PRO A 66 -5.87 0.89 -4.00
CA PRO A 66 -6.49 -0.43 -4.19
C PRO A 66 -8.00 -0.39 -4.45
N LEU A 67 -8.48 -1.34 -5.26
CA LEU A 67 -9.89 -1.60 -5.54
C LEU A 67 -10.15 -3.10 -5.45
N LEU A 68 -11.02 -3.51 -4.51
CA LEU A 68 -11.47 -4.90 -4.42
C LEU A 68 -12.78 -5.06 -5.19
N ILE A 69 -12.85 -6.09 -6.03
CA ILE A 69 -14.10 -6.58 -6.61
C ILE A 69 -14.48 -7.87 -5.86
N ASP A 70 -15.60 -7.84 -5.16
CA ASP A 70 -16.16 -8.96 -4.41
C ASP A 70 -17.59 -9.23 -4.90
N GLU A 71 -17.83 -10.42 -5.45
CA GLU A 71 -19.14 -10.81 -6.02
C GLU A 71 -19.75 -9.81 -7.02
N GLY A 72 -18.89 -9.05 -7.73
CA GLY A 72 -19.30 -8.04 -8.71
C GLY A 72 -19.49 -6.63 -8.12
N GLU A 73 -19.46 -6.49 -6.81
CA GLU A 73 -19.48 -5.21 -6.11
C GLU A 73 -18.05 -4.65 -5.95
N ALA A 74 -17.93 -3.32 -6.04
CA ALA A 74 -16.67 -2.61 -6.02
C ALA A 74 -16.46 -1.88 -4.67
N PHE A 75 -15.37 -2.23 -3.98
CA PHE A 75 -14.96 -1.66 -2.70
C PHE A 75 -13.67 -0.84 -2.90
N PRO A 76 -13.77 0.50 -3.05
CA PRO A 76 -12.62 1.36 -3.30
C PRO A 76 -11.92 1.81 -2.01
N GLY A 77 -10.58 1.77 -2.00
CA GLY A 77 -9.76 2.35 -0.94
C GLY A 77 -9.37 1.37 0.16
N SER A 78 -8.20 1.60 0.76
CA SER A 78 -7.57 0.67 1.71
C SER A 78 -8.42 0.41 2.94
N PHE A 79 -8.93 1.46 3.58
CA PHE A 79 -9.75 1.36 4.79
C PHE A 79 -11.06 0.60 4.57
N VAL A 80 -11.76 0.89 3.47
CA VAL A 80 -13.02 0.21 3.10
C VAL A 80 -12.77 -1.27 2.87
N ILE A 81 -11.71 -1.60 2.12
CA ILE A 81 -11.38 -3.00 1.84
C ILE A 81 -10.94 -3.73 3.12
N ALA A 82 -10.20 -3.08 4.01
CA ALA A 82 -9.77 -3.67 5.27
C ALA A 82 -10.96 -3.99 6.19
N ARG A 83 -11.96 -3.09 6.28
CA ARG A 83 -13.21 -3.37 7.00
C ARG A 83 -13.98 -4.52 6.35
N ARG A 84 -14.04 -4.54 5.02
CA ARG A 84 -14.64 -5.65 4.27
C ARG A 84 -13.92 -6.98 4.55
N ALA A 85 -12.60 -6.97 4.72
CA ALA A 85 -11.85 -8.17 5.10
C ALA A 85 -12.27 -8.71 6.47
N GLU A 86 -12.47 -7.84 7.46
CA GLU A 86 -12.96 -8.22 8.80
C GLU A 86 -14.38 -8.80 8.75
N GLU A 87 -15.28 -8.21 7.96
CA GLU A 87 -16.65 -8.70 7.76
C GLU A 87 -16.70 -10.11 7.15
N LEU A 88 -15.77 -10.41 6.24
CA LEU A 88 -15.75 -11.64 5.46
C LEU A 88 -14.99 -12.78 6.12
N GLY A 89 -13.97 -12.44 6.90
CA GLY A 89 -12.93 -13.39 7.31
C GLY A 89 -13.05 -13.86 8.75
N GLN A 90 -11.91 -14.29 9.28
CA GLN A 90 -11.76 -14.77 10.66
C GLN A 90 -10.56 -14.09 11.33
N GLY A 91 -10.30 -14.38 12.60
CA GLY A 91 -9.15 -13.83 13.32
C GLY A 91 -9.52 -12.68 14.24
N GLU A 92 -8.51 -12.15 14.93
CA GLU A 92 -8.72 -11.09 15.91
C GLU A 92 -9.20 -9.79 15.23
N PRO A 93 -10.15 -9.05 15.83
CA PRO A 93 -10.65 -7.81 15.26
C PRO A 93 -9.56 -6.75 15.10
N LEU A 94 -9.41 -6.25 13.87
CA LEU A 94 -8.59 -5.09 13.54
C LEU A 94 -9.32 -3.77 13.78
N PHE A 95 -10.67 -3.78 13.81
CA PHE A 95 -11.53 -2.61 14.04
C PHE A 95 -12.43 -2.75 15.28
N PRO A 96 -11.87 -2.82 16.50
CA PRO A 96 -12.68 -2.80 17.71
C PRO A 96 -13.54 -1.53 17.75
N ALA A 97 -14.85 -1.68 18.02
CA ALA A 97 -15.78 -0.56 17.99
C ALA A 97 -15.39 0.58 18.95
N THR A 98 -14.81 0.24 20.10
CA THR A 98 -14.33 1.21 21.11
C THR A 98 -13.13 2.03 20.63
N ASP A 99 -12.33 1.46 19.72
CA ASP A 99 -11.05 2.04 19.31
C ASP A 99 -11.11 2.69 17.91
N LEU A 100 -12.27 2.57 17.23
CA LEU A 100 -12.48 3.08 15.88
C LEU A 100 -12.11 4.57 15.70
N PRO A 101 -12.41 5.49 16.64
CA PRO A 101 -11.98 6.89 16.51
C PRO A 101 -10.45 7.06 16.47
N VAL A 102 -9.71 6.23 17.21
CA VAL A 102 -8.24 6.27 17.22
C VAL A 102 -7.69 5.67 15.93
N ILE A 103 -8.27 4.57 15.46
CA ILE A 103 -7.90 3.94 14.18
C ILE A 103 -8.12 4.90 13.02
N GLN A 104 -9.26 5.60 12.98
CA GLN A 104 -9.56 6.56 11.91
C GLN A 104 -8.54 7.71 11.89
N ARG A 105 -8.15 8.23 13.07
CA ARG A 105 -7.14 9.27 13.16
C ARG A 105 -5.79 8.81 12.60
N TRP A 106 -5.37 7.60 12.90
CA TRP A 106 -4.14 7.03 12.33
C TRP A 106 -4.24 6.79 10.83
N GLU A 107 -5.41 6.40 10.32
CA GLU A 107 -5.62 6.30 8.87
C GLU A 107 -5.48 7.68 8.22
N ASP A 108 -6.10 8.72 8.78
CA ASP A 108 -6.04 10.08 8.24
C ASP A 108 -4.61 10.66 8.27
N ASP A 109 -3.87 10.42 9.36
CA ASP A 109 -2.45 10.78 9.48
C ASP A 109 -1.61 10.02 8.43
N SER A 110 -1.89 8.72 8.23
CA SER A 110 -1.22 7.89 7.23
C SER A 110 -1.49 8.36 5.81
N GLU A 111 -2.74 8.73 5.47
CA GLU A 111 -3.07 9.28 4.15
C GLU A 111 -2.28 10.56 3.84
N GLN A 112 -2.13 11.45 4.83
CA GLN A 112 -1.36 12.68 4.68
C GLN A 112 0.13 12.40 4.47
N VAL A 113 0.72 11.55 5.32
CA VAL A 113 2.13 11.18 5.22
C VAL A 113 2.44 10.46 3.91
N LEU A 114 1.62 9.49 3.53
CA LEU A 114 1.82 8.72 2.32
C LEU A 114 1.61 9.56 1.06
N SER A 115 0.75 10.58 1.09
CA SER A 115 0.62 11.54 -0.02
C SER A 115 1.93 12.30 -0.27
N VAL A 116 2.60 12.78 0.79
CA VAL A 116 3.93 13.42 0.71
C VAL A 116 4.99 12.41 0.25
N ALA A 117 4.94 11.18 0.78
CA ALA A 117 5.82 10.10 0.38
C ALA A 117 5.75 9.80 -1.13
N ARG A 118 4.53 9.65 -1.66
CA ARG A 118 4.31 9.42 -3.09
C ARG A 118 4.90 10.55 -3.94
N ALA A 119 4.68 11.79 -3.55
CA ALA A 119 5.22 12.96 -4.22
C ALA A 119 6.75 12.91 -4.28
N LYS A 120 7.39 12.63 -3.14
CA LYS A 120 8.85 12.47 -3.03
C LYS A 120 9.38 11.34 -3.91
N VAL A 121 8.78 10.15 -3.83
CA VAL A 121 9.18 8.98 -4.63
C VAL A 121 9.06 9.27 -6.12
N VAL A 122 7.98 9.93 -6.56
CA VAL A 122 7.79 10.30 -7.97
C VAL A 122 8.84 11.31 -8.43
N ALA A 123 9.16 12.31 -7.61
CA ALA A 123 10.22 13.28 -7.93
C ALA A 123 11.59 12.58 -8.07
N ALA A 124 11.97 11.74 -7.09
CA ALA A 124 13.23 11.02 -7.11
C ALA A 124 13.31 10.00 -8.28
N LEU A 125 12.20 9.35 -8.63
CA LEU A 125 12.12 8.45 -9.79
C LEU A 125 12.34 9.20 -11.12
N LEU A 126 11.89 10.46 -11.23
CA LEU A 126 12.15 11.28 -12.43
C LEU A 126 13.63 11.63 -12.61
N GLU A 127 14.44 11.51 -11.56
CA GLU A 127 15.87 11.80 -11.54
C GLU A 127 16.74 10.53 -11.58
N SER A 128 16.21 9.37 -11.17
CA SER A 128 16.93 8.09 -11.15
C SER A 128 16.66 7.25 -12.41
N ARG A 129 17.67 7.12 -13.29
CA ARG A 129 17.58 6.24 -14.47
C ARG A 129 17.37 4.78 -14.09
N GLN A 130 17.97 4.33 -13.00
CA GLN A 130 17.84 2.96 -12.52
C GLN A 130 16.40 2.66 -12.08
N ALA A 131 15.79 3.56 -11.28
CA ALA A 131 14.40 3.43 -10.88
C ALA A 131 13.43 3.52 -12.09
N GLN A 132 13.76 4.32 -13.10
CA GLN A 132 12.98 4.39 -14.35
C GLN A 132 12.97 3.05 -15.07
N VAL A 133 14.12 2.39 -15.20
CA VAL A 133 14.22 1.06 -15.83
C VAL A 133 13.43 0.02 -15.04
N GLU A 134 13.54 0.04 -13.71
CA GLU A 134 12.87 -0.92 -12.83
C GLU A 134 11.34 -0.72 -12.77
N SER A 135 10.85 0.51 -12.94
CA SER A 135 9.41 0.82 -12.96
C SER A 135 8.70 0.46 -14.27
N LEU A 136 9.43 0.05 -15.30
CA LEU A 136 8.83 -0.36 -16.56
C LEU A 136 8.09 -1.69 -16.41
N PRO A 137 6.97 -1.88 -17.13
CA PRO A 137 6.18 -3.11 -17.03
C PRO A 137 7.01 -4.39 -17.27
N ALA A 138 6.77 -5.41 -16.45
CA ALA A 138 7.49 -6.67 -16.50
C ALA A 138 7.39 -7.40 -17.86
N PHE A 139 6.30 -7.18 -18.63
CA PHE A 139 6.13 -7.78 -19.96
C PHE A 139 7.12 -7.23 -21.00
N LEU A 140 7.77 -6.09 -20.74
CA LEU A 140 8.78 -5.55 -21.66
C LEU A 140 10.08 -6.36 -21.55
N PRO A 141 10.71 -6.76 -22.67
CA PRO A 141 11.98 -7.49 -22.65
C PRO A 141 13.10 -6.70 -21.96
N ALA A 142 13.94 -7.39 -21.17
CA ALA A 142 14.98 -6.75 -20.36
C ALA A 142 15.93 -5.85 -21.19
N GLY A 143 16.35 -6.31 -22.37
CA GLY A 143 17.23 -5.53 -23.25
C GLY A 143 16.62 -4.23 -23.78
N LEU A 144 15.28 -4.13 -23.83
CA LEU A 144 14.58 -2.95 -24.32
C LEU A 144 14.28 -1.93 -23.21
N ARG A 145 14.30 -2.34 -21.93
CA ARG A 145 13.96 -1.47 -20.80
C ARG A 145 14.87 -0.25 -20.69
N SER A 146 16.18 -0.43 -20.90
CA SER A 146 17.16 0.68 -20.85
C SER A 146 16.93 1.74 -21.94
N VAL A 147 16.40 1.33 -23.10
CA VAL A 147 16.06 2.22 -24.21
C VAL A 147 14.74 2.93 -23.94
N LEU A 148 13.76 2.20 -23.37
CA LEU A 148 12.44 2.73 -23.04
C LEU A 148 12.39 3.49 -21.71
N ALA A 149 13.46 3.52 -20.92
CA ALA A 149 13.50 4.20 -19.61
C ALA A 149 12.94 5.64 -19.62
N PRO A 150 13.19 6.48 -20.65
CA PRO A 150 12.58 7.81 -20.71
C PRO A 150 11.03 7.78 -20.72
N SER A 151 10.40 6.71 -21.20
CA SER A 151 8.94 6.54 -21.18
C SER A 151 8.36 6.40 -19.77
N ALA A 152 9.14 5.91 -18.79
CA ALA A 152 8.73 5.85 -17.39
C ALA A 152 8.39 7.25 -16.84
N ARG A 153 9.02 8.30 -17.38
CA ARG A 153 8.72 9.70 -17.04
C ARG A 153 7.29 10.09 -17.42
N LEU A 154 6.70 9.50 -18.47
CA LEU A 154 5.31 9.74 -18.84
C LEU A 154 4.36 9.19 -17.78
N GLY A 155 4.60 7.96 -17.32
CA GLY A 155 3.86 7.34 -16.22
C GLY A 155 3.99 8.14 -14.91
N ALA A 156 5.22 8.51 -14.55
CA ALA A 156 5.50 9.30 -13.36
C ALA A 156 4.81 10.69 -13.40
N ARG A 157 4.87 11.39 -14.53
CA ARG A 157 4.17 12.67 -14.73
C ARG A 157 2.65 12.52 -14.67
N PHE A 158 2.11 11.43 -15.21
CA PHE A 158 0.68 11.12 -15.07
C PHE A 158 0.28 10.94 -13.61
N VAL A 159 1.05 10.16 -12.84
CA VAL A 159 0.81 9.97 -11.40
C VAL A 159 0.91 11.29 -10.64
N ALA A 160 1.94 12.11 -10.92
CA ALA A 160 2.10 13.44 -10.31
C ALA A 160 0.89 14.35 -10.56
N ARG A 161 0.44 14.44 -11.82
CA ARG A 161 -0.75 15.21 -12.19
C ARG A 161 -2.03 14.65 -11.58
N LYS A 162 -2.17 13.32 -11.55
CA LYS A 162 -3.33 12.65 -10.95
C LYS A 162 -3.38 12.95 -9.46
N HIS A 163 -2.29 12.90 -8.72
CA HIS A 163 -2.34 12.99 -7.25
C HIS A 163 -1.96 14.35 -6.65
N GLN A 164 -1.81 15.40 -7.47
CA GLN A 164 -1.52 16.78 -7.01
C GLN A 164 -0.31 16.84 -6.06
N THR A 165 0.86 16.46 -6.59
CA THR A 165 2.15 16.56 -5.88
C THR A 165 2.31 17.94 -5.19
N PRO A 166 2.64 18.01 -3.90
CA PRO A 166 2.95 19.26 -3.22
C PRO A 166 4.03 20.05 -3.97
N VAL A 167 3.89 21.37 -3.97
CA VAL A 167 4.83 22.28 -4.65
C VAL A 167 6.19 22.28 -3.94
N ASP A 168 6.21 22.17 -2.61
CA ASP A 168 7.42 22.04 -1.81
C ASP A 168 7.38 20.75 -0.98
N ILE A 169 8.09 19.73 -1.47
CA ILE A 169 8.17 18.41 -0.82
C ILE A 169 9.01 18.48 0.47
N ALA A 170 10.06 19.30 0.50
CA ALA A 170 10.95 19.39 1.66
C ALA A 170 10.22 20.04 2.84
N ALA A 171 9.53 21.16 2.59
CA ALA A 171 8.66 21.78 3.58
C ALA A 171 7.58 20.81 4.07
N ALA A 172 6.90 20.09 3.16
CA ALA A 172 5.88 19.11 3.56
C ALA A 172 6.43 17.97 4.44
N VAL A 173 7.67 17.53 4.21
CA VAL A 173 8.33 16.55 5.09
C VAL A 173 8.56 17.14 6.48
N HIS A 174 9.11 18.35 6.56
CA HIS A 174 9.38 19.01 7.84
C HIS A 174 8.12 19.38 8.62
N GLU A 175 7.09 19.87 7.96
CA GLU A 175 5.87 20.38 8.58
C GLU A 175 4.84 19.30 8.90
N LYS A 176 4.85 18.18 8.16
CA LYS A 176 3.82 17.14 8.29
C LYS A 176 4.38 15.77 8.66
N VAL A 177 5.37 15.28 7.91
CA VAL A 177 5.90 13.93 8.13
C VAL A 177 6.58 13.83 9.48
N ILE A 178 7.60 14.67 9.72
CA ILE A 178 8.40 14.60 10.96
C ILE A 178 7.51 14.73 12.20
N PRO A 179 6.61 15.73 12.33
CA PRO A 179 5.74 15.83 13.50
C PRO A 179 4.82 14.63 13.67
N THR A 180 4.34 14.03 12.57
CA THR A 180 3.48 12.84 12.64
C THR A 180 4.24 11.60 13.11
N LEU A 181 5.49 11.43 12.67
CA LEU A 181 6.34 10.34 13.15
C LEU A 181 6.75 10.53 14.62
N GLU A 182 7.00 11.77 15.08
CA GLU A 182 7.22 12.03 16.51
C GLU A 182 5.98 11.69 17.36
N ARG A 183 4.77 12.04 16.89
CA ARG A 183 3.53 11.62 17.56
C ARG A 183 3.36 10.10 17.58
N LEU A 184 3.77 9.40 16.51
CA LEU A 184 3.77 7.93 16.48
C LEU A 184 4.70 7.36 17.53
N ARG A 185 5.93 7.88 17.62
CA ARG A 185 6.90 7.48 18.65
C ARG A 185 6.35 7.70 20.06
N GLU A 186 5.81 8.89 20.33
CA GLU A 186 5.21 9.22 21.63
C GLU A 186 4.03 8.31 21.95
N ALA A 187 3.13 8.09 20.99
CA ALA A 187 1.97 7.23 21.16
C ALA A 187 2.37 5.77 21.43
N LEU A 188 3.42 5.27 20.78
CA LEU A 188 3.93 3.93 21.08
C LEU A 188 4.49 3.87 22.49
N GLY A 189 5.33 4.82 22.90
CA GLY A 189 5.89 4.87 24.25
C GLY A 189 6.63 3.57 24.63
N GLY A 190 7.21 2.87 23.65
CA GLY A 190 7.88 1.57 23.81
C GLY A 190 6.94 0.35 23.83
N ARG A 191 5.63 0.52 23.61
CA ARG A 191 4.66 -0.58 23.52
C ARG A 191 4.76 -1.31 22.18
N ASP A 192 4.35 -2.57 22.19
CA ASP A 192 4.28 -3.41 20.98
C ASP A 192 3.24 -2.90 19.95
N TYR A 193 2.13 -2.32 20.44
CA TYR A 193 1.01 -1.84 19.63
C TYR A 193 0.54 -0.47 20.10
N LEU A 194 -0.10 0.28 19.21
CA LEU A 194 -0.70 1.59 19.49
C LEU A 194 -1.88 1.50 20.46
N LEU A 195 -2.62 0.39 20.38
CA LEU A 195 -3.76 0.05 21.23
C LEU A 195 -3.41 -1.10 22.18
N SER A 196 -4.39 -1.62 22.91
CA SER A 196 -4.20 -2.76 23.81
C SER A 196 -3.83 -4.07 23.08
N ARG A 197 -4.07 -4.13 21.77
CA ARG A 197 -3.78 -5.27 20.88
C ARG A 197 -3.46 -4.79 19.48
N PHE A 198 -2.94 -5.69 18.65
CA PHE A 198 -2.74 -5.43 17.23
C PHE A 198 -4.05 -5.04 16.54
N SER A 199 -4.00 -4.00 15.72
CA SER A 199 -5.16 -3.37 15.12
C SER A 199 -4.83 -2.74 13.77
N TYR A 200 -5.84 -2.22 13.06
CA TYR A 200 -5.59 -1.48 11.84
C TYR A 200 -4.80 -0.17 12.06
N ALA A 201 -4.79 0.38 13.28
CA ALA A 201 -3.94 1.53 13.63
C ALA A 201 -2.45 1.17 13.46
N ASP A 202 -2.06 -0.03 13.88
CA ASP A 202 -0.68 -0.51 13.75
C ASP A 202 -0.29 -0.68 12.28
N ILE A 203 -1.17 -1.30 11.48
CA ILE A 203 -0.95 -1.48 10.03
C ILE A 203 -0.76 -0.13 9.34
N THR A 204 -1.68 0.81 9.54
CA THR A 204 -1.64 2.09 8.82
C THR A 204 -0.45 2.96 9.25
N ALA A 205 -0.08 2.92 10.54
CA ALA A 205 1.09 3.63 11.06
C ALA A 205 2.41 2.99 10.63
N ALA A 206 2.50 1.66 10.63
CA ALA A 206 3.64 0.91 10.10
C ALA A 206 3.94 1.29 8.65
N LEU A 207 2.90 1.44 7.83
CA LEU A 207 3.08 1.71 6.41
C LEU A 207 3.47 3.16 6.09
N MET A 208 3.27 4.10 7.01
CA MET A 208 3.85 5.45 6.89
C MET A 208 5.38 5.40 6.77
N LEU A 209 6.01 4.40 7.39
CA LEU A 209 7.47 4.28 7.44
C LEU A 209 8.06 3.63 6.17
N GLN A 210 7.21 3.18 5.23
CA GLN A 210 7.66 2.50 4.02
C GLN A 210 8.60 3.36 3.15
N PHE A 211 8.41 4.69 3.16
CA PHE A 211 9.28 5.62 2.43
C PHE A 211 10.44 6.20 3.26
N VAL A 212 10.45 5.94 4.57
CA VAL A 212 11.60 6.24 5.44
C VAL A 212 12.71 5.25 5.12
N ARG A 213 12.36 3.96 5.12
CA ARG A 213 13.19 2.88 4.61
C ARG A 213 12.28 1.71 4.27
N ALA A 214 12.26 1.26 3.02
CA ALA A 214 11.41 0.13 2.66
C ALA A 214 11.71 -1.12 3.52
N VAL A 215 10.67 -1.88 3.87
CA VAL A 215 10.79 -3.18 4.55
C VAL A 215 11.65 -4.16 3.73
N ASP A 216 12.09 -5.24 4.36
CA ASP A 216 12.87 -6.32 3.74
C ASP A 216 12.23 -6.88 2.45
N ASP A 217 13.08 -7.33 1.52
CA ASP A 217 12.66 -7.88 0.22
C ASP A 217 11.77 -9.12 0.34
N GLY A 218 11.82 -9.85 1.46
CA GLY A 218 10.91 -10.95 1.75
C GLY A 218 9.44 -10.51 1.89
N TYR A 219 9.19 -9.24 2.23
CA TYR A 219 7.83 -8.69 2.31
C TYR A 219 7.49 -7.76 1.14
N LEU A 220 8.48 -6.97 0.70
CA LEU A 220 8.33 -6.09 -0.46
C LEU A 220 9.55 -6.19 -1.38
N PRO A 221 9.48 -7.05 -2.41
CA PRO A 221 10.55 -7.17 -3.39
C PRO A 221 10.70 -5.87 -4.19
N LEU A 222 11.82 -5.16 -4.01
CA LEU A 222 12.13 -3.94 -4.76
C LEU A 222 13.50 -4.06 -5.42
N GLY A 223 13.60 -3.59 -6.66
CA GLY A 223 14.90 -3.38 -7.29
C GLY A 223 15.71 -2.29 -6.56
N PRO A 224 17.05 -2.31 -6.64
CA PRO A 224 17.91 -1.38 -5.92
C PRO A 224 17.63 0.09 -6.22
N GLY A 225 17.31 0.46 -7.46
CA GLY A 225 16.96 1.84 -7.81
C GLY A 225 15.63 2.28 -7.19
N THR A 226 14.65 1.38 -7.19
CA THR A 226 13.32 1.59 -6.61
C THR A 226 13.43 1.70 -5.09
N ARG A 227 14.19 0.81 -4.46
CA ARG A 227 14.47 0.83 -3.01
C ARG A 227 15.15 2.13 -2.59
N ALA A 228 16.08 2.64 -3.40
CA ALA A 228 16.74 3.92 -3.14
C ALA A 228 15.75 5.11 -3.17
N VAL A 229 14.84 5.19 -4.15
CA VAL A 229 13.85 6.29 -4.21
C VAL A 229 12.76 6.18 -3.14
N TRP A 230 12.54 4.98 -2.59
CA TRP A 230 11.67 4.69 -1.45
C TRP A 230 12.36 4.84 -0.09
N SER A 231 13.59 5.34 -0.02
CA SER A 231 14.31 5.47 1.25
C SER A 231 14.80 6.89 1.47
N ASP A 232 14.81 7.31 2.73
CA ASP A 232 15.33 8.59 3.19
C ASP A 232 16.29 8.33 4.35
N ALA A 233 17.60 8.47 4.09
CA ALA A 233 18.64 8.20 5.08
C ALA A 233 18.56 9.12 6.30
N ALA A 234 18.11 10.37 6.13
CA ALA A 234 17.99 11.31 7.24
C ALA A 234 16.81 10.95 8.14
N LEU A 235 15.65 10.62 7.56
CA LEU A 235 14.50 10.13 8.33
C LEU A 235 14.81 8.77 8.98
N ALA A 236 15.50 7.86 8.28
CA ALA A 236 15.86 6.56 8.83
C ALA A 236 16.82 6.66 10.01
N SER A 237 17.77 7.60 9.96
CA SER A 237 18.68 7.88 11.07
C SER A 237 17.96 8.56 12.24
N ARG A 238 16.92 9.34 11.96
CA ARG A 238 16.12 10.03 12.98
C ARG A 238 15.13 9.10 13.70
N PHE A 239 14.58 8.11 12.99
CA PHE A 239 13.52 7.21 13.49
C PHE A 239 13.89 5.72 13.45
N PRO A 240 15.07 5.30 13.96
CA PRO A 240 15.48 3.90 13.91
C PRO A 240 14.57 2.98 14.75
N ASP A 241 14.08 3.49 15.88
CA ASP A 241 13.15 2.84 16.81
C ASP A 241 11.80 2.52 16.14
N LEU A 242 11.27 3.45 15.35
CA LEU A 242 10.01 3.23 14.60
C LEU A 242 10.19 2.18 13.51
N LEU A 243 11.36 2.15 12.86
CA LEU A 243 11.67 1.13 11.86
C LEU A 243 11.79 -0.26 12.51
N GLU A 244 12.45 -0.36 13.66
CA GLU A 244 12.51 -1.60 14.43
C GLU A 244 11.12 -2.08 14.86
N TRP A 245 10.30 -1.19 15.41
CA TRP A 245 8.91 -1.50 15.76
C TRP A 245 8.12 -2.04 14.55
N ARG A 246 8.19 -1.34 13.41
CA ARG A 246 7.53 -1.77 12.17
C ARG A 246 8.01 -3.14 11.73
N ASP A 247 9.32 -3.36 11.68
CA ASP A 247 9.90 -4.61 11.21
C ASP A 247 9.48 -5.77 12.15
N GLY A 248 9.35 -5.50 13.46
CA GLY A 248 8.73 -6.40 14.43
C GLY A 248 7.26 -6.71 14.14
N LEU A 249 6.46 -5.73 13.71
CA LEU A 249 5.07 -5.98 13.27
C LEU A 249 5.01 -6.88 12.04
N TYR A 250 5.86 -6.65 11.05
CA TYR A 250 5.94 -7.52 9.87
C TYR A 250 6.30 -8.94 10.28
N ALA A 251 7.31 -9.12 11.12
CA ALA A 251 7.72 -10.45 11.60
C ALA A 251 6.62 -11.18 12.39
N LYS A 252 5.84 -10.46 13.21
CA LYS A 252 4.75 -11.03 14.03
C LYS A 252 3.49 -11.33 13.21
N HIS A 253 3.11 -10.44 12.29
CA HIS A 253 1.76 -10.39 11.71
C HIS A 253 1.69 -10.46 10.19
N ARG A 254 2.84 -10.48 9.50
CA ARG A 254 2.90 -10.60 8.04
C ARG A 254 3.65 -11.87 7.67
N ARG A 255 3.16 -12.56 6.63
CA ARG A 255 3.91 -13.67 6.04
C ARG A 255 4.76 -13.12 4.91
N PRO A 256 6.05 -13.50 4.82
CA PRO A 256 6.87 -13.16 3.66
C PRO A 256 6.19 -13.67 2.38
N GLU A 257 6.27 -12.88 1.31
CA GLU A 257 5.95 -13.41 -0.01
C GLU A 257 6.95 -14.51 -0.35
N PRO A 258 6.52 -15.64 -0.95
CA PRO A 258 7.48 -16.55 -1.55
C PRO A 258 8.27 -15.74 -2.56
N LEU A 259 9.59 -15.56 -2.33
CA LEU A 259 10.49 -14.93 -3.29
C LEU A 259 10.20 -15.57 -4.65
N ALA A 260 9.64 -14.79 -5.58
CA ALA A 260 9.40 -15.26 -6.92
C ALA A 260 10.75 -15.79 -7.40
N ARG A 261 10.85 -17.10 -7.62
CA ARG A 261 12.05 -17.71 -8.19
C ARG A 261 12.29 -16.95 -9.48
N THR A 262 13.30 -16.10 -9.51
CA THR A 262 13.82 -15.50 -10.72
C THR A 262 14.27 -16.66 -11.58
N ALA A 263 13.41 -17.08 -12.51
CA ALA A 263 13.84 -17.95 -13.57
C ALA A 263 14.88 -17.18 -14.40
N PRO A 264 15.99 -17.83 -14.80
CA PRO A 264 17.07 -17.21 -15.56
C PRO A 264 16.59 -16.61 -16.89
#